data_AF-A0A7J7MW66-F1
#
_entry.id   AF-A0A7J7MW66-F1
#
_cell.length_a   1.000
_cell.length_b   1.000
_cell.length_c   1.000
_cell.angle_alpha   90.00
_cell.angle_beta   90.00
_cell.angle_gamma   90.00
#
_symmetry.space_group_name_H-M   'P 1'
#
loop_
_entity.id
_entity.type
_entity.pdbx_description
1 polymer ?
#
loop_
_entity_poly.entity_id
_entity_poly.type
_entity_poly.pdbx_seq_one_letter_code
_entity_poly.pdbx_strand_id
1 'polypeptide(L)'
;MDKMHVVRADMFRKVISITKSHCKLGLTATLVREDECIIVLNFLIGPKLYEANWLNLVKGGFIANIQCAEVWCPMTKEFFAEYLEKDNSKRKHAIYAMNPNKFRACEFLIRFHEEQRHDKIIVFADNLFALVDFPFKGGNSIDIPEANVIIQISSHASSRRQEAQRLGRILRAKGRLQDRMAGGKEEYNAFFYSRS
;
A
#
# COMPACT_ATOMS: atom_id res chain seq x y z
N MET A 1 -21.77 6.47 -5.75
CA MET A 1 -20.46 7.16 -5.85
C MET A 1 -19.36 6.24 -5.32
N ASP A 2 -18.16 6.38 -5.86
CA ASP A 2 -17.00 5.53 -5.58
C ASP A 2 -16.04 6.19 -4.57
N LYS A 3 -15.26 5.37 -3.84
CA LYS A 3 -14.25 5.78 -2.83
C LYS A 3 -14.79 6.80 -1.83
N MET A 4 -15.95 6.49 -1.25
CA MET A 4 -16.68 7.40 -0.35
C MET A 4 -15.87 7.89 0.86
N HIS A 5 -14.86 7.14 1.30
CA HIS A 5 -14.00 7.54 2.41
C HIS A 5 -13.01 8.67 2.05
N VAL A 6 -12.66 8.88 0.78
CA VAL A 6 -11.67 9.90 0.35
C VAL A 6 -12.26 11.31 0.39
N VAL A 7 -13.57 11.42 0.17
CA VAL A 7 -14.23 12.71 0.02
C VAL A 7 -14.66 13.25 1.39
N ARG A 8 -14.34 14.53 1.64
CA ARG A 8 -14.73 15.25 2.86
C ARG A 8 -16.26 15.33 2.97
N ALA A 9 -16.78 15.27 4.19
CA ALA A 9 -18.22 15.27 4.45
C ALA A 9 -18.93 16.51 3.86
N ASP A 10 -18.26 17.66 3.83
CA ASP A 10 -18.80 18.91 3.26
C ASP A 10 -19.04 18.83 1.74
N MET A 11 -18.16 18.13 1.01
CA MET A 11 -18.36 17.90 -0.43
C MET A 11 -19.56 16.98 -0.65
N PHE A 12 -19.73 15.94 0.17
CA PHE A 12 -20.91 15.09 0.08
C PHE A 12 -22.20 15.86 0.32
N ARG A 13 -22.22 16.73 1.32
CA ARG A 13 -23.39 17.55 1.61
C ARG A 13 -23.77 18.45 0.43
N LYS A 14 -22.77 19.05 -0.25
CA LYS A 14 -22.99 19.83 -1.48
C LYS A 14 -23.54 18.97 -2.62
N VAL A 15 -22.93 17.83 -2.92
CA VAL A 15 -23.37 16.97 -4.03
C VAL A 15 -24.77 16.41 -3.76
N ILE A 16 -25.07 16.01 -2.52
CA ILE A 16 -26.41 15.56 -2.12
C ILE A 16 -27.45 16.68 -2.24
N SER A 17 -27.07 17.92 -1.96
CA SER A 17 -27.96 19.08 -2.13
C SER A 17 -28.25 19.38 -3.59
N ILE A 18 -27.31 19.12 -4.50
CA ILE A 18 -27.44 19.37 -5.94
C ILE A 18 -28.20 18.22 -6.61
N THR A 19 -27.86 16.98 -6.30
CA THR A 19 -28.40 15.79 -6.97
C THR A 19 -29.47 15.12 -6.11
N LYS A 20 -30.73 15.54 -6.30
CA LYS A 20 -31.89 14.85 -5.70
C LYS A 20 -32.05 13.47 -6.34
N SER A 21 -31.99 12.42 -5.51
CA SER A 21 -32.11 11.02 -5.93
C SER A 21 -32.82 10.22 -4.84
N HIS A 22 -33.67 9.27 -5.24
CA HIS A 22 -34.40 8.40 -4.31
C HIS A 22 -33.52 7.32 -3.69
N CYS A 23 -32.52 6.83 -4.42
CA CYS A 23 -31.59 5.80 -3.97
C CYS A 23 -30.15 6.27 -4.11
N LYS A 24 -29.33 6.04 -3.08
CA LYS A 24 -27.91 6.38 -3.08
C LYS A 24 -27.10 5.13 -2.77
N LEU A 25 -26.11 4.82 -3.61
CA LEU A 25 -25.18 3.72 -3.38
C LEU A 25 -23.77 4.27 -3.17
N GLY A 26 -23.15 3.89 -2.06
CA GLY A 26 -21.76 4.19 -1.75
C GLY A 26 -20.90 2.95 -1.91
N LEU A 27 -19.92 3.01 -2.81
CA LEU A 27 -18.90 1.98 -2.94
C LEU A 27 -17.63 2.47 -2.24
N THR A 28 -17.11 1.66 -1.32
CA THR A 28 -15.88 1.95 -0.60
C THR A 28 -15.14 0.66 -0.26
N ALA A 29 -13.83 0.63 -0.49
CA ALA A 29 -12.98 -0.51 -0.14
C ALA A 29 -12.55 -0.50 1.34
N THR A 30 -12.54 0.67 1.98
CA THR A 30 -12.16 0.84 3.39
C THR A 30 -13.18 1.73 4.10
N LEU A 31 -13.68 1.28 5.24
CA LEU A 31 -14.61 2.03 6.10
C LEU A 31 -13.92 2.93 7.13
N VAL A 32 -12.61 2.79 7.29
CA VAL A 32 -11.84 3.51 8.31
C VAL A 32 -11.55 4.93 7.81
N ARG A 33 -12.01 5.93 8.58
CA ARG A 33 -11.77 7.38 8.38
C ARG A 33 -10.89 7.92 9.50
N GLU A 34 -10.08 8.95 9.22
CA GLU A 34 -9.04 9.48 10.16
C GLU A 34 -9.64 10.56 11.05
N ASP A 35 -10.72 11.16 10.56
CA ASP A 35 -11.46 12.24 11.17
C ASP A 35 -12.61 11.76 12.05
N GLU A 36 -12.74 10.45 12.32
CA GLU A 36 -13.81 9.78 13.10
C GLU A 36 -15.27 10.11 12.67
N CYS A 37 -15.43 10.94 11.64
CA CYS A 37 -16.70 11.44 11.12
C CYS A 37 -17.43 10.43 10.23
N ILE A 38 -17.19 9.12 10.42
CA ILE A 38 -17.88 8.06 9.67
C ILE A 38 -19.38 8.05 9.96
N ILE A 39 -19.78 8.49 11.15
CA ILE A 39 -21.17 8.62 11.58
C ILE A 39 -21.94 9.61 10.69
N VAL A 40 -21.27 10.69 10.26
CA VAL A 40 -21.86 11.69 9.36
C VAL A 40 -22.17 11.08 7.98
N LEU A 41 -21.33 10.14 7.52
CA LEU A 41 -21.54 9.45 6.25
C LEU A 41 -22.79 8.56 6.29
N ASN A 42 -23.01 7.87 7.42
CA ASN A 42 -24.21 7.05 7.63
C ASN A 42 -25.49 7.89 7.60
N PHE A 43 -25.45 9.11 8.14
CA PHE A 43 -26.58 10.03 8.09
C PHE A 43 -26.86 10.55 6.66
N LEU A 44 -25.80 10.78 5.87
CA LEU A 44 -25.92 11.36 4.53
C LEU A 44 -26.38 10.36 3.45
N ILE A 45 -25.95 9.10 3.55
CA ILE A 45 -26.17 8.07 2.52
C ILE A 45 -27.06 6.93 3.02
N GLY A 46 -26.94 6.55 4.29
CA GLY A 46 -27.61 5.40 4.89
C GLY A 46 -26.65 4.45 5.61
N PRO A 47 -27.17 3.44 6.33
CA PRO A 47 -26.36 2.49 7.08
C PRO A 47 -25.52 1.57 6.16
N LYS A 48 -24.47 0.99 6.72
CA LYS A 48 -23.65 -0.04 6.03
C LYS A 48 -24.51 -1.29 5.77
N LEU A 49 -24.74 -1.59 4.49
CA LEU A 49 -25.55 -2.76 4.08
C LEU A 49 -24.74 -4.06 4.04
N TYR A 50 -23.49 -4.01 3.58
CA TYR A 50 -22.67 -5.20 3.38
C TYR A 50 -21.18 -4.88 3.52
N GLU A 51 -20.43 -5.82 4.09
CA GLU A 51 -18.97 -5.80 4.17
C GLU A 51 -18.45 -7.20 3.79
N ALA A 52 -17.65 -7.26 2.74
CA ALA A 52 -17.08 -8.52 2.30
C ALA A 52 -15.91 -8.90 3.22
N ASN A 53 -15.91 -10.14 3.73
CA ASN A 53 -14.81 -10.64 4.54
C ASN A 53 -13.62 -11.02 3.63
N TRP A 54 -12.47 -10.37 3.87
CA TRP A 54 -11.24 -10.59 3.12
C TRP A 54 -10.75 -12.05 3.19
N LEU A 55 -10.88 -12.73 4.34
CA LEU A 55 -10.46 -14.13 4.49
C LEU A 55 -11.24 -15.07 3.57
N ASN A 56 -12.54 -14.83 3.42
CA ASN A 56 -13.40 -15.63 2.55
C ASN A 56 -13.08 -15.38 1.07
N LEU A 57 -12.69 -14.15 0.72
CA LEU A 57 -12.27 -13.81 -0.64
C LEU A 57 -10.90 -14.41 -1.00
N VAL A 58 -9.98 -14.50 -0.04
CA VAL A 58 -8.70 -15.21 -0.21
C VAL A 58 -8.93 -16.72 -0.36
N LYS A 59 -9.73 -17.33 0.53
CA LYS A 59 -10.10 -18.76 0.43
C LYS A 59 -10.85 -19.10 -0.85
N GLY A 60 -11.70 -18.20 -1.34
CA GLY A 60 -12.41 -18.34 -2.61
C GLY A 60 -11.54 -18.09 -3.85
N GLY A 61 -10.25 -17.77 -3.68
CA GLY A 61 -9.33 -17.53 -4.79
C GLY A 61 -9.59 -16.22 -5.56
N PHE A 62 -10.39 -15.31 -5.01
CA PHE A 62 -10.69 -14.00 -5.62
C PHE A 62 -9.60 -12.96 -5.31
N ILE A 63 -8.91 -13.10 -4.18
CA ILE A 63 -7.78 -12.25 -3.75
C ILE A 63 -6.52 -13.12 -3.63
N ALA A 64 -5.35 -12.56 -3.96
CA ALA A 64 -4.08 -13.26 -3.80
C ALA A 64 -3.81 -13.57 -2.31
N ASN A 65 -3.12 -14.67 -2.02
CA ASN A 65 -2.60 -14.91 -0.68
C ASN A 65 -1.31 -14.10 -0.48
N ILE A 66 -1.27 -13.25 0.55
CA ILE A 66 -0.24 -12.21 0.73
C ILE A 66 0.57 -12.53 1.97
N GLN A 67 1.90 -12.44 1.85
CA GLN A 67 2.83 -12.40 2.96
C GLN A 67 3.27 -10.96 3.21
N CYS A 68 2.91 -10.40 4.37
CA CYS A 68 3.44 -9.14 4.84
C CYS A 68 4.63 -9.41 5.76
N ALA A 69 5.80 -8.86 5.42
CA ALA A 69 7.02 -8.98 6.21
C ALA A 69 7.60 -7.58 6.49
N GLU A 70 7.92 -7.30 7.75
CA GLU A 70 8.61 -6.07 8.12
C GLU A 70 10.12 -6.35 8.25
N VAL A 71 10.93 -5.65 7.45
CA VAL A 71 12.38 -5.83 7.40
C VAL A 71 13.05 -4.65 8.05
N TRP A 72 13.46 -4.86 9.30
CA TRP A 72 14.18 -3.87 10.11
C TRP A 72 15.62 -3.75 9.64
N CYS A 73 16.01 -2.55 9.21
CA CYS A 73 17.35 -2.26 8.70
C CYS A 73 18.10 -1.37 9.69
N PRO A 74 19.17 -1.85 10.37
CA PRO A 74 19.90 -1.02 11.31
C PRO A 74 20.50 0.19 10.60
N MET A 75 20.48 1.35 11.24
CA MET A 75 21.09 2.56 10.70
C MET A 75 22.61 2.53 10.88
N THR A 76 23.35 3.02 9.89
CA THR A 76 24.81 3.15 10.02
C THR A 76 25.15 4.27 11.01
N LYS A 77 26.35 4.20 11.61
CA LYS A 77 26.73 5.12 12.70
C LYS A 77 26.74 6.57 12.25
N GLU A 78 27.18 6.82 11.03
CA GLU A 78 27.31 8.14 10.41
C GLU A 78 25.92 8.78 10.23
N PHE A 79 24.98 8.01 9.67
CA PHE A 79 23.59 8.45 9.48
C PHE A 79 22.86 8.60 10.81
N PHE A 80 23.13 7.74 11.78
CA PHE A 80 22.51 7.82 13.10
C PHE A 80 22.96 9.05 13.88
N ALA A 81 24.23 9.42 13.80
CA ALA A 81 24.73 10.66 14.38
C ALA A 81 24.02 11.88 13.78
N GLU A 82 23.95 11.96 12.45
CA GLU A 82 23.28 13.07 11.75
C GLU A 82 21.76 13.12 12.02
N TYR A 83 21.14 11.96 12.23
CA TYR A 83 19.72 11.85 12.58
C TYR A 83 19.43 12.40 13.99
N LEU A 84 20.35 12.26 14.93
CA LEU A 84 20.19 12.74 16.31
C LEU A 84 20.32 14.27 16.42
N GLU A 85 21.03 14.91 15.49
CA GLU A 85 21.19 16.37 15.45
C GLU A 85 19.83 17.11 15.47
N LYS A 86 19.72 18.14 16.33
CA LYS A 86 18.46 18.88 16.54
C LYS A 86 18.10 19.78 15.36
N ASP A 87 19.10 20.39 14.72
CA ASP A 87 18.92 21.29 13.57
C ASP A 87 18.40 20.55 12.33
N ASN A 88 18.63 19.24 12.26
CA ASN A 88 18.21 18.39 11.16
C ASN A 88 16.77 17.89 11.26
N SER A 89 15.93 18.41 12.16
CA SER A 89 14.52 17.99 12.33
C SER A 89 13.74 17.83 11.03
N LYS A 90 13.92 18.75 10.07
CA LYS A 90 13.29 18.70 8.73
C LYS A 90 13.93 17.68 7.77
N ARG A 91 15.19 17.30 8.01
CA ARG A 91 15.99 16.36 7.20
C ARG A 91 16.02 14.93 7.76
N LYS A 92 15.56 14.72 9.00
CA LYS A 92 15.54 13.38 9.65
C LYS A 92 14.89 12.32 8.77
N HIS A 93 13.81 12.66 8.07
CA HIS A 93 13.14 11.73 7.15
C HIS A 93 14.02 11.35 5.96
N ALA A 94 14.75 12.30 5.38
CA ALA A 94 15.67 12.03 4.27
C ALA A 94 16.87 11.18 4.72
N ILE A 95 17.49 11.51 5.87
CA ILE A 95 18.60 10.76 6.47
C ILE A 95 18.18 9.30 6.70
N TYR A 96 17.00 9.11 7.27
CA TYR A 96 16.44 7.79 7.49
C TYR A 96 16.10 7.01 6.21
N ALA A 97 15.52 7.69 5.22
CA ALA A 97 15.21 7.07 3.93
C ALA A 97 16.49 6.67 3.18
N MET A 98 17.57 7.45 3.34
CA MET A 98 18.86 7.25 2.67
C MET A 98 19.82 6.29 3.38
N ASN A 99 19.36 5.56 4.41
CA ASN A 99 20.20 4.57 5.10
C ASN A 99 20.79 3.54 4.11
N PRO A 100 22.12 3.39 4.00
CA PRO A 100 22.76 2.44 3.08
C PRO A 100 22.33 0.98 3.30
N ASN A 101 22.07 0.59 4.55
CA ASN A 101 21.60 -0.77 4.86
C ASN A 101 20.20 -1.01 4.31
N LYS A 102 19.38 0.03 4.19
CA LYS A 102 18.13 -0.08 3.45
C LYS A 102 18.42 -0.36 1.97
N PHE A 103 19.27 0.37 1.30
CA PHE A 103 19.51 0.08 -0.12
C PHE A 103 20.00 -1.36 -0.36
N ARG A 104 20.90 -1.86 0.48
CA ARG A 104 21.39 -3.26 0.44
C ARG A 104 20.28 -4.30 0.59
N ALA A 105 19.41 -4.13 1.59
CA ALA A 105 18.28 -5.04 1.78
C ALA A 105 17.26 -4.95 0.63
N CYS A 106 17.09 -3.77 0.00
CA CYS A 106 16.25 -3.65 -1.20
C CYS A 106 16.82 -4.45 -2.36
N GLU A 107 18.11 -4.24 -2.63
CA GLU A 107 18.84 -4.89 -3.73
C GLU A 107 18.80 -6.42 -3.56
N PHE A 108 19.01 -6.91 -2.34
CA PHE A 108 18.88 -8.33 -2.03
C PHE A 108 17.49 -8.88 -2.36
N LEU A 109 16.42 -8.19 -1.93
CA LEU A 109 15.05 -8.62 -2.20
C LEU A 109 14.72 -8.59 -3.69
N ILE A 110 15.19 -7.58 -4.41
CA ILE A 110 15.01 -7.49 -5.87
C ILE A 110 15.68 -8.70 -6.53
N ARG A 111 16.98 -8.92 -6.27
CA ARG A 111 17.70 -10.06 -6.85
C ARG A 111 17.09 -11.40 -6.48
N PHE A 112 16.68 -11.59 -5.23
CA PHE A 112 16.03 -12.81 -4.78
C PHE A 112 14.77 -13.11 -5.59
N HIS A 113 13.91 -12.11 -5.80
CA HIS A 113 12.65 -12.28 -6.52
C HIS A 113 12.83 -12.32 -8.05
N GLU A 114 13.83 -11.62 -8.61
CA GLU A 114 14.15 -11.68 -10.05
C GLU A 114 14.84 -12.98 -10.46
N GLU A 115 15.84 -13.43 -9.69
CA GLU A 115 16.70 -14.57 -10.04
C GLU A 115 16.08 -15.91 -9.63
N GLN A 116 15.47 -16.02 -8.44
CA GLN A 116 14.98 -17.29 -7.92
C GLN A 116 13.51 -17.56 -8.25
N ARG A 117 12.69 -16.51 -8.32
CA ARG A 117 11.23 -16.63 -8.50
C ARG A 117 10.71 -16.08 -9.82
N HIS A 118 11.51 -15.27 -10.53
CA HIS A 118 11.11 -14.54 -11.74
C HIS A 118 9.81 -13.74 -11.54
N ASP A 119 9.65 -13.14 -10.36
CA ASP A 119 8.49 -12.37 -9.98
C ASP A 119 8.59 -10.92 -10.47
N LYS A 120 7.45 -10.34 -10.88
CA LYS A 120 7.39 -8.90 -11.24
C LYS A 120 7.40 -8.07 -9.96
N ILE A 121 8.39 -7.20 -9.79
CA ILE A 121 8.57 -6.40 -8.57
C ILE A 121 8.22 -4.93 -8.83
N ILE A 122 7.56 -4.29 -7.85
CA ILE A 122 7.43 -2.84 -7.76
C ILE A 122 8.11 -2.37 -6.48
N VAL A 123 8.93 -1.34 -6.61
CA VAL A 123 9.57 -0.65 -5.51
C VAL A 123 8.87 0.69 -5.30
N PHE A 124 8.40 0.94 -4.07
CA PHE A 124 7.85 2.24 -3.66
C PHE A 124 8.85 2.96 -2.76
N ALA A 125 9.12 4.21 -3.11
CA ALA A 125 9.82 5.15 -2.25
C ALA A 125 9.12 6.51 -2.29
N ASP A 126 8.95 7.12 -1.12
CA ASP A 126 8.34 8.45 -0.98
C ASP A 126 9.33 9.59 -1.31
N ASN A 127 10.64 9.29 -1.29
CA ASN A 127 11.69 10.26 -1.60
C ASN A 127 12.28 9.99 -2.99
N LEU A 128 12.04 10.91 -3.93
CA LEU A 128 12.55 10.82 -5.30
C LEU A 128 14.08 10.71 -5.35
N PHE A 129 14.79 11.36 -4.42
CA PHE A 129 16.25 11.31 -4.35
C PHE A 129 16.78 9.88 -4.08
N ALA A 130 16.02 9.04 -3.37
CA ALA A 130 16.37 7.64 -3.16
C ALA A 130 16.23 6.78 -4.42
N LEU A 131 15.44 7.24 -5.41
CA LEU A 131 15.27 6.58 -6.71
C LEU A 131 16.28 7.03 -7.75
N VAL A 132 16.77 8.28 -7.68
CA VAL A 132 17.72 8.83 -8.68
C VAL A 132 19.09 8.15 -8.61
N ASP A 133 19.54 7.76 -7.41
CA ASP A 133 20.80 7.02 -7.24
C ASP A 133 20.67 5.52 -7.53
N PHE A 134 19.44 5.01 -7.74
CA PHE A 134 19.19 3.63 -8.12
C PHE A 134 19.14 3.53 -9.65
N PRO A 135 19.74 2.48 -10.27
CA PRO A 135 19.69 2.28 -11.73
C PRO A 135 18.30 1.80 -12.23
N PHE A 136 17.22 2.19 -11.55
CA PHE A 136 15.85 1.75 -11.85
C PHE A 136 15.08 2.88 -12.55
N LYS A 137 14.97 2.79 -13.87
CA LYS A 137 14.06 3.63 -14.68
C LYS A 137 12.61 3.23 -14.42
N GLY A 138 12.05 3.71 -13.31
CA GLY A 138 10.66 3.53 -12.92
C GLY A 138 10.16 4.76 -12.17
N GLY A 139 10.21 5.91 -12.83
CA GLY A 139 9.75 7.17 -12.27
C GLY A 139 8.26 7.14 -11.93
N ASN A 140 7.92 7.76 -10.80
CA ASN A 140 6.61 8.23 -10.38
C ASN A 140 5.41 7.38 -10.81
N SER A 141 4.97 6.49 -9.90
CA SER A 141 3.60 5.95 -9.89
C SER A 141 3.06 5.57 -11.26
N ILE A 142 3.78 4.73 -12.00
CA ILE A 142 3.18 3.99 -13.10
C ILE A 142 2.38 2.88 -12.43
N ASP A 143 1.05 2.94 -12.57
CA ASP A 143 0.16 1.81 -12.29
C ASP A 143 0.59 0.67 -13.23
N ILE A 144 1.54 -0.17 -12.79
CA ILE A 144 1.83 -1.44 -13.43
C ILE A 144 0.88 -2.43 -12.73
N PRO A 145 -0.28 -2.78 -13.33
CA PRO A 145 -1.31 -3.58 -12.67
C PRO A 145 -0.89 -5.04 -12.42
N GLU A 146 0.35 -5.41 -12.74
CA GLU A 146 0.81 -6.79 -12.79
C GLU A 146 2.03 -7.11 -11.92
N ALA A 147 2.35 -6.36 -10.85
CA ALA A 147 3.41 -6.78 -9.93
C ALA A 147 2.96 -7.83 -8.90
N ASN A 148 3.83 -8.78 -8.58
CA ASN A 148 3.65 -9.82 -7.56
C ASN A 148 4.29 -9.40 -6.23
N VAL A 149 5.39 -8.66 -6.30
CA VAL A 149 6.17 -8.25 -5.13
C VAL A 149 6.13 -6.74 -4.99
N ILE A 150 5.87 -6.28 -3.78
CA ILE A 150 5.88 -4.87 -3.41
C ILE A 150 6.95 -4.66 -2.34
N ILE A 151 7.94 -3.82 -2.63
CA ILE A 151 8.97 -3.42 -1.68
C ILE A 151 8.78 -1.94 -1.36
N GLN A 152 8.51 -1.62 -0.10
CA GLN A 152 8.39 -0.25 0.37
C GLN A 152 9.64 0.16 1.15
N ILE A 153 10.35 1.19 0.68
CA ILE A 153 11.63 1.65 1.27
C ILE A 153 11.43 2.71 2.36
N SER A 154 10.47 3.62 2.13
CA SER A 154 10.13 4.69 3.07
C SER A 154 8.61 4.88 3.09
N SER A 155 8.07 5.12 4.28
CA SER A 155 6.67 5.46 4.51
C SER A 155 6.60 6.77 5.29
N HIS A 156 5.84 7.74 4.79
CA HIS A 156 5.33 8.82 5.61
C HIS A 156 4.19 8.32 6.50
N ALA A 157 4.22 8.59 7.81
CA ALA A 157 3.27 8.05 8.80
C ALA A 157 1.77 8.31 8.49
N SER A 158 1.46 9.32 7.67
CA SER A 158 0.12 9.66 7.18
C SER A 158 -0.35 8.83 5.97
N SER A 159 0.51 7.99 5.39
CA SER A 159 0.26 7.26 4.14
C SER A 159 -0.21 5.82 4.34
N ARG A 160 -0.19 5.28 5.58
CA ARG A 160 -0.52 3.87 5.88
C ARG A 160 -1.82 3.35 5.26
N ARG A 161 -2.84 4.21 5.12
CA ARG A 161 -4.09 3.85 4.44
C ARG A 161 -3.99 3.87 2.92
N GLN A 162 -3.30 4.85 2.36
CA GLN A 162 -3.04 4.88 0.92
C GLN A 162 -2.20 3.66 0.52
N GLU A 163 -1.25 3.25 1.36
CA GLU A 163 -0.47 2.03 1.21
C GLU A 163 -1.37 0.79 1.19
N ALA A 164 -2.23 0.60 2.19
CA ALA A 164 -3.15 -0.55 2.24
C ALA A 164 -4.09 -0.59 1.00
N GLN A 165 -4.55 0.56 0.52
CA GLN A 165 -5.37 0.63 -0.69
C GLN A 165 -4.59 0.35 -1.97
N ARG A 166 -3.35 0.86 -2.07
CA ARG A 166 -2.46 0.58 -3.19
C ARG A 166 -2.11 -0.91 -3.24
N LEU A 167 -1.79 -1.47 -2.08
CA LEU A 167 -1.56 -2.89 -1.87
C LEU A 167 -2.76 -3.72 -2.35
N GLY A 168 -3.98 -3.39 -1.90
CA GLY A 168 -5.19 -4.08 -2.36
C GLY A 168 -5.48 -3.97 -3.87
N ARG A 169 -4.99 -2.92 -4.55
CA ARG A 169 -5.17 -2.77 -6.02
C ARG A 169 -4.19 -3.60 -6.84
N ILE A 170 -2.95 -3.73 -6.35
CA ILE A 170 -1.86 -4.44 -7.03
C ILE A 170 -1.96 -5.95 -6.76
N LEU A 171 -2.43 -6.34 -5.57
CA LEU A 171 -2.50 -7.74 -5.12
C LEU A 171 -3.79 -8.47 -5.53
N ARG A 172 -4.35 -8.13 -6.69
CA ARG A 172 -5.45 -8.92 -7.27
C ARG A 172 -4.95 -10.31 -7.64
N ALA A 173 -5.80 -11.31 -7.45
CA ALA A 173 -5.43 -12.69 -7.75
C ALA A 173 -5.07 -12.88 -9.23
N LYS A 174 -3.94 -13.54 -9.52
CA LYS A 174 -3.43 -13.84 -10.88
C LYS A 174 -3.47 -15.34 -11.19
N GLY A 175 -3.61 -15.71 -12.48
CA GLY A 175 -3.71 -17.11 -12.95
C GLY A 175 -5.15 -17.67 -13.06
N ARG A 176 -5.35 -18.90 -13.55
CA ARG A 176 -6.68 -19.55 -13.62
C ARG A 176 -7.08 -20.11 -12.25
N LEU A 177 -8.38 -20.10 -11.93
CA LEU A 177 -8.93 -20.60 -10.66
C LEU A 177 -8.51 -22.05 -10.34
N GLN A 178 -8.28 -22.87 -11.36
CA GLN A 178 -7.80 -24.25 -11.21
C GLN A 178 -6.35 -24.32 -10.71
N ASP A 179 -5.42 -23.51 -11.22
CA ASP A 179 -4.03 -23.44 -10.75
C ASP A 179 -3.94 -22.91 -9.30
N ARG A 180 -4.88 -22.02 -8.92
CA ARG A 180 -4.97 -21.42 -7.58
C ARG A 180 -5.47 -22.40 -6.52
N MET A 181 -6.32 -23.36 -6.88
CA MET A 181 -6.82 -24.40 -5.97
C MET A 181 -5.99 -25.70 -6.05
N ALA A 182 -5.29 -25.94 -7.16
CA ALA A 182 -4.45 -27.12 -7.39
C ALA A 182 -3.02 -26.98 -6.85
N GLY A 183 -2.56 -25.75 -6.57
CA GLY A 183 -1.30 -25.49 -5.87
C GLY A 183 -1.40 -25.97 -4.43
N GLY A 184 -1.13 -27.25 -4.18
CA GLY A 184 -1.18 -27.93 -2.87
C GLY A 184 -0.14 -27.46 -1.85
N LYS A 185 0.17 -26.17 -1.79
CA LYS A 185 0.95 -25.56 -0.72
C LYS A 185 0.33 -24.22 -0.36
N GLU A 186 0.35 -23.92 0.93
CA GLU A 186 0.11 -22.60 1.52
C GLU A 186 1.17 -21.56 1.06
N GLU A 187 1.58 -21.58 -0.21
CA GLU A 187 2.57 -20.66 -0.74
C GLU A 187 1.93 -19.30 -1.00
N TYR A 188 2.59 -18.27 -0.50
CA TYR A 188 2.20 -16.89 -0.69
C TYR A 188 2.51 -16.47 -2.13
N ASN A 189 1.55 -15.81 -2.78
CA ASN A 189 1.64 -15.39 -4.18
C ASN A 189 1.96 -13.89 -4.32
N ALA A 190 2.05 -13.19 -3.19
CA ALA A 190 2.30 -11.79 -3.10
C ALA A 190 3.12 -11.47 -1.85
N PHE A 191 4.13 -10.62 -2.01
CA PHE A 191 5.02 -10.26 -0.90
C PHE A 191 5.00 -8.75 -0.71
N PHE A 192 4.81 -8.33 0.53
CA PHE A 192 4.90 -6.94 0.93
C PHE A 192 6.00 -6.76 1.96
N TYR A 193 6.99 -5.96 1.62
CA TYR A 193 8.10 -5.62 2.51
C TYR A 193 7.97 -4.17 2.96
N SER A 194 7.71 -3.95 4.25
CA SER A 194 7.82 -2.62 4.87
C SER A 194 9.17 -2.48 5.55
N ARG A 195 9.82 -1.32 5.43
CA ARG A 195 11.17 -1.09 5.96
C ARG A 195 11.18 0.08 6.91
N SER A 196 11.08 -0.28 8.19
CA SER A 196 11.18 0.58 9.35
C SER A 196 12.64 0.81 9.78
#